data_AF-A0A2T9JDK6-F1
#
_entry.id   AF-A0A2T9JDK6-F1
#
_cell.length_a   1.000
_cell.length_b   1.000
_cell.length_c   1.000
_cell.angle_alpha   90.00
_cell.angle_beta   90.00
_cell.angle_gamma   90.00
#
_symmetry.space_group_name_H-M   'P 1'
#
loop_
_entity.id
_entity.type
_entity.pdbx_description
1 polymer ?
#
loop_
_entity_poly.entity_id
_entity_poly.type
_entity_poly.pdbx_seq_one_letter_code
_entity_poly.pdbx_strand_id
1 'polypeptide(L)'
;MDPPPRPDRPTKSDVIMALPLGVGTGALLTATMIFVMSLPTSGSLSVFAAVIALAVSIPAWLLGLCLLGGPAWWWLHRRDVRSPGAGAAVGAVLTGLSAATMLLTCGQPFRPGGVVDSPWSLFVGLVAIGAVVGLQTVAFAYRVRT
;
A
#
# COMPACT_ATOMS: atom_id res chain seq x y z
N MET A 1 -6.34 -5.82 -37.55
CA MET A 1 -6.47 -5.42 -36.13
C MET A 1 -5.33 -4.48 -35.86
N ASP A 2 -5.62 -3.21 -35.63
CA ASP A 2 -4.59 -2.26 -35.22
C ASP A 2 -4.12 -2.61 -33.81
N PRO A 3 -2.81 -2.49 -33.51
CA PRO A 3 -2.33 -2.72 -32.17
C PRO A 3 -3.02 -1.72 -31.21
N PRO A 4 -3.39 -2.16 -29.99
CA PRO A 4 -4.01 -1.27 -29.02
C PRO A 4 -3.09 -0.06 -28.77
N PRO A 5 -3.67 1.15 -28.61
CA PRO A 5 -2.89 2.37 -28.39
C PRO A 5 -1.98 2.17 -27.17
N ARG A 6 -0.68 2.45 -27.36
CA ARG A 6 0.29 2.35 -26.27
C ARG A 6 -0.07 3.39 -25.20
N PRO A 7 -0.07 3.02 -23.91
CA PRO A 7 -0.26 4.00 -22.84
C PRO A 7 0.80 5.09 -22.97
N ASP A 8 0.33 6.34 -23.01
CA ASP A 8 1.19 7.51 -23.05
C ASP A 8 2.14 7.52 -21.85
N ARG A 9 3.32 8.11 -22.05
CA ARG A 9 4.28 8.23 -20.96
C ARG A 9 3.71 9.17 -19.89
N PRO A 10 3.77 8.79 -18.60
CA PRO A 10 3.26 9.60 -17.50
C PRO A 10 3.98 10.95 -17.48
N THR A 11 3.23 12.03 -17.31
CA THR A 11 3.83 13.34 -17.10
C THR A 11 4.36 13.47 -15.68
N LYS A 12 5.30 14.39 -15.44
CA LYS A 12 5.78 14.68 -14.07
C LYS A 12 4.62 15.01 -13.11
N SER A 13 3.59 15.69 -13.61
CA SER A 13 2.40 16.04 -12.83
C SER A 13 1.59 14.82 -12.40
N ASP A 14 1.42 13.82 -13.29
CA ASP A 14 0.66 12.61 -12.96
C ASP A 14 1.35 11.79 -11.86
N VAL A 15 2.69 11.72 -11.90
CA VAL A 15 3.49 11.04 -10.88
C VAL A 15 3.40 11.76 -9.53
N ILE A 16 3.48 13.10 -9.54
CA ILE A 16 3.36 13.90 -8.32
C ILE A 16 1.97 13.76 -7.71
N MET A 17 0.91 13.68 -8.51
CA MET A 17 -0.46 13.48 -8.04
C MET A 17 -0.77 12.04 -7.60
N ALA A 18 -0.10 11.05 -8.18
CA ALA A 18 -0.27 9.65 -7.79
C ALA A 18 0.31 9.35 -6.39
N LEU A 19 1.30 10.13 -5.94
CA LEU A 19 1.94 9.97 -4.64
C LEU A 19 0.99 10.25 -3.45
N PRO A 20 0.37 11.45 -3.31
CA PRO A 20 -0.56 11.70 -2.21
C PRO A 20 -1.78 10.78 -2.26
N LEU A 21 -2.21 10.36 -3.46
CA LEU A 21 -3.28 9.37 -3.63
C LEU A 21 -2.88 7.99 -3.08
N GLY A 22 -1.68 7.52 -3.40
CA GLY A 22 -1.14 6.27 -2.86
C GLY A 22 -0.94 6.31 -1.35
N VAL A 23 -0.37 7.40 -0.83
CA VAL A 23 -0.18 7.62 0.62
C VAL A 23 -1.52 7.66 1.34
N GLY A 24 -2.46 8.48 0.84
CA GLY A 24 -3.79 8.63 1.43
C GLY A 24 -4.56 7.31 1.45
N THR A 25 -4.56 6.59 0.32
CA THR A 25 -5.27 5.31 0.22
C THR A 25 -4.64 4.25 1.13
N GLY A 26 -3.32 4.12 1.10
CA GLY A 26 -2.60 3.19 1.97
C GLY A 26 -2.87 3.49 3.45
N ALA A 27 -2.74 4.75 3.86
CA ALA A 27 -2.92 5.14 5.25
C ALA A 27 -4.37 4.94 5.73
N LEU A 28 -5.36 5.31 4.91
CA LEU A 28 -6.77 5.14 5.24
C LEU A 28 -7.13 3.66 5.35
N LEU A 29 -6.73 2.83 4.38
CA LEU A 29 -6.99 1.39 4.41
C LEU A 29 -6.30 0.70 5.59
N THR A 30 -5.05 1.07 5.91
CA THR A 30 -4.37 0.54 7.09
C THR A 30 -5.11 0.93 8.37
N ALA A 31 -5.53 2.20 8.51
CA ALA A 31 -6.28 2.66 9.68
C ALA A 31 -7.64 1.95 9.81
N THR A 32 -8.38 1.78 8.71
CA THR A 32 -9.64 1.03 8.68
C THR A 32 -9.44 -0.43 9.06
N MET A 33 -8.39 -1.08 8.54
CA MET A 33 -8.08 -2.46 8.89
C MET A 33 -7.80 -2.60 10.39
N ILE A 34 -6.98 -1.71 10.97
CA ILE A 34 -6.70 -1.71 12.41
C ILE A 34 -7.96 -1.44 13.22
N PHE A 35 -8.82 -0.51 12.80
CA PHE A 35 -10.11 -0.27 13.43
C PHE A 35 -10.95 -1.55 13.50
N VAL A 36 -11.15 -2.23 12.35
CA VAL A 36 -11.95 -3.45 12.25
C VAL A 36 -11.38 -4.57 13.11
N MET A 37 -10.06 -4.75 13.11
CA MET A 37 -9.39 -5.75 13.95
C MET A 37 -9.51 -5.45 15.44
N SER A 38 -9.67 -4.17 15.81
CA SER A 38 -9.77 -3.74 17.22
C SER A 38 -11.19 -3.80 17.78
N LEU A 39 -12.23 -3.86 16.92
CA LEU A 39 -13.65 -3.86 17.32
C LEU A 39 -14.01 -4.83 18.46
N PRO A 40 -13.47 -6.06 18.52
CA PRO A 40 -13.79 -7.01 19.60
C PRO A 40 -13.35 -6.55 20.99
N THR A 41 -12.46 -5.55 21.09
CA THR A 41 -11.90 -5.10 22.38
C THR A 41 -12.78 -4.06 23.08
N SER A 42 -13.00 -2.91 22.45
CA SER A 42 -13.81 -1.78 22.94
C SER A 42 -13.94 -0.72 21.84
N GLY A 43 -15.10 -0.06 21.76
CA GLY A 43 -15.35 1.00 20.78
C GLY A 43 -14.38 2.20 20.92
N SER A 44 -14.08 2.65 22.15
CA SER A 44 -13.15 3.76 22.38
C SER A 44 -11.71 3.39 22.07
N LEU A 45 -11.30 2.17 22.39
CA LEU A 45 -9.96 1.65 22.08
C LEU A 45 -9.77 1.45 20.57
N SER A 46 -10.81 1.02 19.87
CA SER A 46 -10.80 0.86 18.41
C SER A 46 -10.60 2.18 17.68
N VAL A 47 -11.30 3.24 18.11
CA VAL A 47 -11.14 4.59 17.53
C VAL A 47 -9.74 5.13 17.83
N PHE A 48 -9.26 4.98 19.06
CA PHE A 48 -7.91 5.41 19.42
C PHE A 48 -6.84 4.70 18.59
N ALA A 49 -6.92 3.36 18.48
CA ALA A 49 -6.00 2.56 17.67
C ALA A 49 -6.02 2.97 16.20
N ALA A 50 -7.20 3.27 15.63
CA ALA A 50 -7.34 3.73 14.25
C ALA A 50 -6.68 5.09 14.01
N VAL A 51 -6.83 6.04 14.95
CA VAL A 51 -6.21 7.38 14.86
C VAL A 51 -4.68 7.27 14.92
N ILE A 52 -4.15 6.47 15.84
CA ILE A 52 -2.71 6.23 15.93
C ILE A 52 -2.20 5.52 14.67
N ALA A 53 -2.92 4.50 14.20
CA ALA A 53 -2.59 3.80 12.97
C ALA A 53 -2.55 4.76 11.77
N LEU A 54 -3.51 5.67 11.66
CA LEU A 54 -3.53 6.69 10.60
C LEU A 54 -2.31 7.61 10.68
N ALA A 55 -2.02 8.15 11.88
CA ALA A 55 -0.90 9.06 12.10
C ALA A 55 0.46 8.42 11.76
N VAL A 56 0.65 7.13 12.08
CA VAL A 56 1.89 6.39 11.78
C VAL A 56 1.92 5.90 10.32
N SER A 57 0.77 5.56 9.74
CA SER A 57 0.70 5.02 8.38
C SER A 57 1.03 6.06 7.31
N ILE A 58 0.68 7.33 7.51
CA ILE A 58 1.01 8.40 6.57
C ILE A 58 2.53 8.48 6.28
N PRO A 59 3.41 8.67 7.29
CA PRO A 59 4.85 8.71 7.04
C PRO A 59 5.38 7.35 6.58
N ALA A 60 4.84 6.22 7.06
CA ALA A 60 5.26 4.89 6.64
C ALA A 60 5.02 4.65 5.13
N TRP A 61 3.82 4.97 4.64
CA TRP A 61 3.48 4.85 3.22
C TRP A 61 4.27 5.83 2.36
N LEU A 62 4.46 7.07 2.83
CA LEU A 62 5.28 8.06 2.12
C LEU A 62 6.73 7.55 1.96
N LEU A 63 7.34 7.07 3.04
CA LEU A 63 8.68 6.50 3.01
C LEU A 63 8.75 5.25 2.13
N GLY A 64 7.79 4.32 2.26
CA GLY A 64 7.75 3.10 1.45
C GLY A 64 7.61 3.38 -0.04
N LEU A 65 6.72 4.32 -0.42
CA LEU A 65 6.55 4.73 -1.81
C LEU A 65 7.78 5.46 -2.34
N CYS A 66 8.44 6.31 -1.56
CA CYS A 66 9.64 7.01 -2.00
C CYS A 66 10.87 6.09 -2.12
N LEU A 67 11.09 5.22 -1.13
CA LEU A 67 12.30 4.39 -1.02
C LEU A 67 12.22 3.09 -1.81
N LEU A 68 11.03 2.50 -1.94
CA LEU A 68 10.83 1.21 -2.61
C LEU A 68 9.93 1.34 -3.84
N GLY A 69 8.80 2.03 -3.70
CA GLY A 69 7.83 2.20 -4.78
C GLY A 69 8.39 2.94 -6.00
N GLY A 70 9.09 4.06 -5.78
CA GLY A 70 9.69 4.89 -6.82
C GLY A 70 10.76 4.13 -7.62
N PRO A 71 11.77 3.53 -6.97
CA PRO A 71 12.76 2.71 -7.66
C PRO A 71 12.14 1.51 -8.40
N ALA A 72 11.17 0.81 -7.79
CA ALA A 72 10.51 -0.32 -8.44
C ALA A 72 9.69 0.14 -9.67
N TRP A 73 8.98 1.26 -9.57
CA TRP A 73 8.27 1.85 -10.70
C TRP A 73 9.22 2.27 -11.81
N TRP A 74 10.35 2.91 -11.49
CA TRP A 74 11.38 3.26 -12.47
C TRP A 74 11.93 2.04 -13.19
N TRP A 75 12.16 0.94 -12.46
CA TRP A 75 12.61 -0.32 -13.02
C TRP A 75 11.57 -0.93 -13.97
N LEU A 76 10.29 -0.97 -13.57
CA LEU A 76 9.19 -1.40 -14.43
C LEU A 76 9.09 -0.54 -15.70
N HIS A 77 9.21 0.78 -15.55
CA HIS A 77 9.14 1.72 -16.66
C HIS A 77 10.26 1.48 -17.69
N ARG A 78 11.48 1.18 -17.24
CA ARG A 78 12.61 0.82 -18.13
C ARG A 78 12.43 -0.49 -18.86
N ARG A 79 11.55 -1.38 -18.37
CA ARG A 79 11.22 -2.66 -19.01
C ARG A 79 9.97 -2.58 -19.89
N ASP A 80 9.46 -1.37 -20.14
CA ASP A 80 8.18 -1.12 -20.82
C ASP A 80 6.98 -1.84 -20.20
N VAL A 81 7.07 -2.22 -18.92
CA VAL A 81 5.96 -2.82 -18.17
C VAL A 81 5.10 -1.68 -17.60
N ARG A 82 3.97 -1.42 -18.27
CA ARG A 82 3.06 -0.28 -17.97
C ARG A 82 1.66 -0.72 -17.54
N SER A 83 1.53 -1.93 -17.02
CA SER A 83 0.21 -2.49 -16.65
C SER A 83 -0.13 -2.20 -15.18
N PRO A 84 -1.38 -1.81 -14.86
CA PRO A 84 -1.84 -1.69 -13.47
C PRO A 84 -1.66 -2.98 -12.66
N GLY A 85 -1.80 -4.14 -13.32
CA GLY A 85 -1.55 -5.44 -12.70
C GLY A 85 -0.10 -5.63 -12.25
N ALA A 86 0.90 -5.14 -13.00
CA ALA A 86 2.28 -5.15 -12.56
C ALA A 86 2.50 -4.23 -11.34
N GLY A 87 1.82 -3.08 -11.32
CA GLY A 87 1.77 -2.20 -10.15
C GLY A 87 1.23 -2.91 -8.91
N ALA A 88 0.12 -3.65 -9.07
CA ALA A 88 -0.48 -4.43 -8.00
C ALA A 88 0.47 -5.52 -7.47
N ALA A 89 1.09 -6.28 -8.37
CA ALA A 89 2.02 -7.34 -7.99
C ALA A 89 3.25 -6.78 -7.25
N VAL A 90 3.84 -5.70 -7.75
CA VAL A 90 4.98 -5.05 -7.09
C VAL A 90 4.59 -4.48 -5.72
N GLY A 91 3.44 -3.81 -5.62
CA GLY A 91 2.92 -3.31 -4.35
C GLY A 91 2.72 -4.43 -3.33
N ALA A 92 2.07 -5.52 -3.73
CA ALA A 92 1.86 -6.70 -2.88
C ALA A 92 3.18 -7.30 -2.38
N VAL A 93 4.16 -7.47 -3.27
CA VAL A 93 5.48 -8.04 -2.93
C VAL A 93 6.26 -7.13 -1.99
N LEU A 94 6.34 -5.83 -2.29
CA LEU A 94 7.10 -4.89 -1.45
C LEU A 94 6.48 -4.77 -0.05
N THR A 95 5.15 -4.64 0.03
CA THR A 95 4.46 -4.58 1.32
C THR A 95 4.55 -5.91 2.06
N GLY A 96 4.43 -7.05 1.35
CA GLY A 96 4.59 -8.38 1.94
C GLY A 96 5.99 -8.62 2.50
N LEU A 97 7.04 -8.25 1.78
CA LEU A 97 8.42 -8.33 2.28
C LEU A 97 8.64 -7.43 3.49
N SER A 98 8.08 -6.22 3.47
CA SER A 98 8.16 -5.27 4.59
C SER A 98 7.44 -5.81 5.82
N ALA A 99 6.22 -6.34 5.65
CA ALA A 99 5.43 -6.95 6.71
C ALA A 99 6.09 -8.22 7.25
N ALA A 100 6.62 -9.09 6.39
CA ALA A 100 7.35 -10.29 6.80
C ALA A 100 8.60 -9.92 7.61
N THR A 101 9.35 -8.92 7.16
CA THR A 101 10.52 -8.42 7.89
C THR A 101 10.12 -7.91 9.26
N MET A 102 9.05 -7.10 9.35
CA MET A 102 8.51 -6.61 10.64
C MET A 102 8.12 -7.78 11.56
N LEU A 103 7.45 -8.81 11.04
CA LEU A 103 7.06 -9.98 11.84
C LEU A 103 8.28 -10.74 12.36
N LEU A 104 9.33 -10.88 11.54
CA LEU A 104 10.56 -11.59 11.89
C LEU A 104 11.44 -10.80 12.86
N THR A 105 11.54 -9.47 12.71
CA THR A 105 12.42 -8.62 13.53
C THR A 105 11.77 -8.16 14.82
N CYS A 106 10.46 -7.88 14.81
CA CYS A 106 9.77 -7.40 16.01
C CYS A 106 9.40 -8.54 16.97
N GLY A 107 9.57 -9.81 16.58
CA GLY A 107 9.58 -11.00 17.44
C GLY A 107 8.28 -11.35 18.16
N GLN A 108 7.48 -10.38 18.61
CA GLN A 108 6.27 -10.52 19.43
C GLN A 108 5.37 -9.26 19.39
N PRO A 109 4.62 -8.96 18.31
CA PRO A 109 3.43 -8.09 18.42
C PRO A 109 2.25 -8.78 19.12
N PHE A 110 2.29 -10.12 19.24
CA PHE A 110 1.13 -10.99 19.51
C PHE A 110 1.18 -11.63 20.90
N ARG A 111 1.42 -10.82 21.94
CA ARG A 111 1.14 -11.28 23.31
C ARG A 111 -0.34 -11.64 23.42
N PRO A 112 -0.70 -12.70 24.18
CA PRO A 112 -2.09 -12.96 24.55
C PRO A 112 -2.67 -11.68 25.20
N GLY A 113 -3.73 -11.11 24.59
CA GLY A 113 -4.32 -9.81 24.98
C GLY A 113 -3.92 -8.61 24.11
N GLY A 114 -3.20 -8.81 23.00
CA GLY A 114 -2.91 -7.76 22.01
C GLY A 114 -4.12 -7.38 21.14
N VAL A 115 -4.06 -6.22 20.50
CA VAL A 115 -5.14 -5.62 19.68
C VAL A 115 -5.43 -6.40 18.38
N VAL A 116 -4.56 -7.34 17.99
CA VAL A 116 -4.68 -8.12 16.76
C VAL A 116 -4.66 -9.61 17.09
N ASP A 117 -5.80 -10.28 16.92
CA ASP A 117 -5.98 -11.69 17.25
C ASP A 117 -5.22 -12.65 16.31
N SER A 118 -4.88 -12.21 15.10
CA SER A 118 -4.21 -13.05 14.09
C SER A 118 -3.11 -12.28 13.33
N PRO A 119 -1.82 -12.64 13.51
CA PRO A 119 -0.71 -12.10 12.71
C PRO A 119 -0.92 -12.24 11.21
N TRP A 120 -1.51 -13.37 10.81
CA TRP A 120 -1.72 -13.71 9.42
C TRP A 120 -2.79 -12.85 8.80
N SER A 121 -3.84 -12.50 9.54
CA SER A 121 -4.88 -11.58 9.05
C SER A 121 -4.32 -10.18 8.81
N LEU A 122 -3.45 -9.70 9.72
CA LEU A 122 -2.73 -8.44 9.54
C LEU A 122 -1.80 -8.49 8.31
N PHE A 123 -1.04 -9.57 8.17
CA PHE A 123 -0.13 -9.76 7.04
C PHE A 123 -0.88 -9.76 5.70
N VAL A 124 -1.91 -10.59 5.57
CA VAL A 124 -2.72 -10.69 4.34
C VAL A 124 -3.40 -9.36 4.03
N GLY A 125 -3.92 -8.67 5.06
CA GLY A 125 -4.50 -7.34 4.90
C GLY A 125 -3.50 -6.32 4.37
N LEU A 126 -2.30 -6.24 4.95
CA LEU A 126 -1.24 -5.35 4.46
C LEU A 126 -0.83 -5.66 3.02
N VAL A 127 -0.67 -6.94 2.66
CA VAL A 127 -0.35 -7.36 1.29
C VAL A 127 -1.45 -6.91 0.31
N ALA A 128 -2.71 -7.09 0.67
CA ALA A 128 -3.84 -6.65 -0.14
C ALA A 128 -3.86 -5.12 -0.30
N ILE A 129 -3.60 -4.36 0.76
CA ILE A 129 -3.48 -2.90 0.69
C ILE A 129 -2.32 -2.49 -0.22
N GLY A 130 -1.17 -3.15 -0.12
CA GLY A 130 -0.03 -2.95 -1.02
C GLY A 130 -0.41 -3.16 -2.49
N ALA A 131 -1.16 -4.22 -2.78
CA ALA A 131 -1.67 -4.47 -4.12
C ALA A 131 -2.60 -3.35 -4.62
N VAL A 132 -3.53 -2.89 -3.77
CA VAL A 132 -4.47 -1.81 -4.13
C VAL A 132 -3.73 -0.50 -4.38
N VAL A 133 -2.80 -0.11 -3.50
CA VAL A 133 -1.99 1.10 -3.65
C VAL A 133 -1.18 1.03 -4.95
N GLY A 134 -0.48 -0.07 -5.18
CA GLY A 134 0.31 -0.27 -6.40
C GLY A 134 -0.53 -0.22 -7.68
N LEU A 135 -1.72 -0.85 -7.66
CA LEU A 135 -2.67 -0.81 -8.77
C LEU A 135 -3.12 0.62 -9.06
N GLN A 136 -3.56 1.34 -8.03
CA GLN A 136 -4.11 2.69 -8.19
C GLN A 136 -3.05 3.69 -8.63
N THR A 137 -1.85 3.66 -8.02
CA THR A 137 -0.75 4.56 -8.39
C THR A 137 -0.36 4.38 -9.85
N VAL A 138 -0.26 3.13 -10.34
CA VAL A 138 0.07 2.85 -11.74
C VAL A 138 -1.10 3.16 -12.68
N ALA A 139 -2.34 2.78 -12.33
CA ALA A 139 -3.52 3.09 -13.13
C ALA A 139 -3.69 4.61 -13.31
N PHE A 140 -3.45 5.39 -12.25
CA PHE A 140 -3.52 6.84 -12.32
C PHE A 140 -2.38 7.44 -13.14
N ALA A 141 -1.15 6.96 -12.97
CA ALA A 141 0.00 7.45 -13.71
C ALA A 141 -0.13 7.22 -15.22
N TYR A 142 -0.68 6.08 -15.64
CA TYR A 142 -0.82 5.71 -17.06
C TYR A 142 -2.25 5.89 -17.60
N ARG A 143 -3.10 6.70 -16.94
CA ARG A 143 -4.45 6.97 -17.46
C ARG A 143 -4.35 7.60 -18.85
N VAL A 144 -5.11 7.07 -19.79
CA VAL A 144 -5.22 7.64 -21.15
C VAL A 144 -5.89 9.00 -21.01
N ARG A 145 -5.18 10.07 -21.38
CA ARG A 145 -5.76 11.40 -21.51
C ARG A 145 -6.50 11.42 -22.86
N THR A 146 -7.80 11.19 -22.83
CA THR A 146 -8.69 11.46 -23.97
C THR A 146 -8.83 12.94 -24.21
#